data_AF-A0A9P6X1F3-F1
#
_entry.id   AF-A0A9P6X1F3-F1
#
_cell.length_a   1.000
_cell.length_b   1.000
_cell.length_c   1.000
_cell.angle_alpha   90.00
_cell.angle_beta   90.00
_cell.angle_gamma   90.00
#
_symmetry.space_group_name_H-M   'P 1'
#
loop_
_entity.id
_entity.type
_entity.pdbx_description
1 polymer ?
#
loop_
_entity_poly.entity_id
_entity_poly.type
_entity_poly.pdbx_seq_one_letter_code
_entity_poly.pdbx_strand_id
1 'polypeptide(L)'
;MLYLKFITLVFVAILELVSADVTSISECPKLAARTSAAKDVTDLRIDDIEVIAALGDSAMAGLVMMGVPEGIGLNSLLGLAYLREYRGNSYCMGGDTDAVSLANFIKHYNPDVYGASILSHLVSLCHGPLCIPPLSLCKFP
;
A
#
# COMPACT_ATOMS: atom_id res chain seq x y z
N MET A 1 26.92 12.46 -34.85
CA MET A 1 26.62 12.86 -33.46
C MET A 1 25.34 13.68 -33.34
N LEU A 2 25.07 14.66 -34.21
CA LEU A 2 23.82 15.45 -34.18
C LEU A 2 22.56 14.61 -34.47
N TYR A 3 22.66 13.65 -35.41
CA TYR A 3 21.55 12.78 -35.81
C TYR A 3 21.11 11.82 -34.69
N LEU A 4 22.06 11.21 -33.96
CA LEU A 4 21.78 10.35 -32.81
C LEU A 4 21.09 11.12 -31.68
N LYS A 5 21.53 12.36 -31.42
CA LYS A 5 20.89 13.25 -30.44
C LYS A 5 19.45 13.57 -30.80
N PHE A 6 19.17 13.78 -32.09
CA PHE A 6 17.82 14.04 -32.58
C PHE A 6 16.91 12.83 -32.42
N ILE A 7 17.41 11.63 -32.74
CA ILE A 7 16.67 10.37 -32.54
C ILE A 7 16.34 10.16 -31.06
N THR A 8 17.31 10.35 -30.16
CA THR A 8 17.04 10.19 -28.71
C THR A 8 16.03 11.21 -28.19
N LEU A 9 16.05 12.45 -28.68
CA LEU A 9 15.10 13.49 -28.27
C LEU A 9 13.68 13.18 -28.74
N VAL A 10 13.54 12.74 -29.99
CA VAL A 10 12.25 12.29 -30.55
C VAL A 10 11.74 11.08 -29.77
N PHE A 11 12.61 10.13 -29.42
CA PHE A 11 12.23 8.94 -28.67
C PHE A 11 11.74 9.27 -27.25
N VAL A 12 12.46 10.15 -26.53
CA VAL A 12 12.05 10.61 -25.19
C VAL A 12 10.73 11.39 -25.24
N ALA A 13 10.56 12.29 -26.21
CA ALA A 13 9.31 13.04 -26.37
C ALA A 13 8.11 12.12 -26.69
N ILE A 14 8.32 11.06 -27.48
CA ILE A 14 7.29 10.05 -27.74
C ILE A 14 6.99 9.24 -26.48
N LEU A 15 8.01 8.87 -25.68
CA LEU A 15 7.81 8.17 -24.41
C LEU A 15 6.99 8.99 -23.41
N GLU A 16 7.24 10.30 -23.31
CA GLU A 16 6.45 11.20 -22.44
C GLU A 16 5.00 11.34 -22.90
N LEU A 17 4.72 11.27 -24.21
CA LEU A 17 3.34 11.25 -24.74
C LEU A 17 2.61 9.93 -24.50
N VAL A 18 3.35 8.84 -24.25
CA VAL A 18 2.79 7.49 -24.02
C VAL A 18 2.69 7.18 -22.52
N SER A 19 3.49 7.85 -21.67
CA SER A 19 3.34 7.74 -20.22
C SER A 19 2.09 8.50 -19.77
N ALA A 20 1.02 7.75 -19.48
CA ALA A 20 -0.15 8.30 -18.80
C ALA A 20 0.15 8.41 -17.30
N ASP A 21 0.92 9.44 -16.93
CA ASP A 21 1.14 9.75 -15.53
C ASP A 21 -0.15 10.34 -14.95
N VAL A 22 -0.66 9.71 -13.89
CA VAL A 22 -1.88 10.15 -13.21
C VAL A 22 -1.61 10.48 -11.76
N THR A 23 -2.43 11.36 -11.18
CA THR A 23 -2.27 11.78 -9.79
C THR A 23 -2.99 10.88 -8.80
N SER A 24 -4.05 10.20 -9.25
CA SER A 24 -4.84 9.27 -8.49
C SER A 24 -5.04 7.95 -9.24
N ILE A 25 -5.07 6.84 -8.50
CA ILE A 25 -5.37 5.51 -9.05
C ILE A 25 -6.74 5.46 -9.75
N SER A 26 -7.69 6.31 -9.34
CA SER A 26 -9.02 6.39 -9.96
C SER A 26 -8.98 6.85 -11.43
N GLU A 27 -7.90 7.50 -11.84
CA GLU A 27 -7.69 8.00 -13.20
C GLU A 27 -7.00 6.96 -14.09
N CYS A 28 -6.50 5.85 -13.52
CA CYS A 28 -5.90 4.78 -14.31
C CYS A 28 -6.95 4.09 -15.22
N PRO A 29 -6.54 3.67 -16.43
CA PRO A 29 -7.43 2.92 -17.31
C PRO A 29 -7.78 1.56 -16.71
N LYS A 30 -9.03 1.13 -16.90
CA LYS A 30 -9.45 -0.22 -16.49
C LYS A 30 -8.76 -1.29 -17.33
N LEU A 31 -8.48 -2.43 -16.71
CA LEU A 31 -7.96 -3.60 -17.40
C LEU A 31 -9.04 -4.27 -18.23
N ALA A 32 -8.65 -4.85 -19.35
CA ALA A 32 -9.53 -5.72 -20.13
C ALA A 32 -9.84 -6.99 -19.33
N ALA A 33 -11.12 -7.38 -19.30
CA ALA A 33 -11.58 -8.54 -18.55
C ALA A 33 -10.80 -9.82 -18.95
N ARG A 34 -10.42 -10.62 -17.94
CA ARG A 34 -9.87 -11.97 -18.15
C ARG A 34 -10.94 -12.88 -18.76
N THR A 35 -10.53 -13.73 -19.71
CA THR A 35 -11.32 -14.89 -20.16
C THR A 35 -10.86 -16.20 -19.53
N SER A 36 -9.68 -16.22 -18.91
CA SER A 36 -9.08 -17.35 -18.20
C SER A 36 -8.21 -16.86 -17.05
N ALA A 37 -7.95 -17.72 -16.07
CA ALA A 37 -6.99 -17.44 -15.01
C ALA A 37 -5.57 -17.24 -15.56
N ALA A 38 -4.71 -16.59 -14.77
CA ALA A 38 -3.29 -16.45 -15.07
C ALA A 38 -2.64 -17.81 -15.29
N LYS A 39 -1.87 -17.92 -16.36
CA LYS A 39 -1.17 -19.18 -16.68
C LYS A 39 -0.06 -19.50 -15.67
N ASP A 40 0.75 -18.48 -15.37
CA ASP A 40 1.90 -18.55 -14.47
C ASP A 40 2.32 -17.11 -14.09
N VAL A 41 3.43 -16.98 -13.35
CA VAL A 41 3.91 -15.67 -12.85
C VAL A 41 4.28 -14.67 -13.95
N THR A 42 4.50 -15.13 -15.19
CA THR A 42 4.83 -14.27 -16.33
C THR A 42 3.59 -13.66 -17.00
N ASP A 43 2.40 -14.19 -16.69
CA ASP A 43 1.10 -13.71 -17.16
C ASP A 43 0.25 -13.13 -16.01
N LEU A 44 0.81 -13.01 -14.80
CA LEU A 44 0.08 -12.51 -13.63
C LEU A 44 -0.23 -11.03 -13.78
N ARG A 45 -1.51 -10.66 -13.63
CA ARG A 45 -1.98 -9.27 -13.62
C ARG A 45 -2.46 -8.90 -12.22
N ILE A 46 -2.57 -7.59 -11.97
CA ILE A 46 -3.01 -7.07 -10.67
C ILE A 46 -4.46 -7.47 -10.34
N ASP A 47 -5.32 -7.67 -11.34
CA ASP A 47 -6.70 -8.15 -11.15
C ASP A 47 -6.80 -9.65 -10.86
N ASP A 48 -5.72 -10.42 -11.01
CA ASP A 48 -5.66 -11.83 -10.64
C ASP A 48 -5.30 -12.04 -9.14
N ILE A 49 -4.97 -10.97 -8.41
CA ILE A 49 -4.59 -11.05 -6.99
C ILE A 49 -5.85 -11.08 -6.12
N GLU A 50 -6.11 -12.23 -5.50
CA GLU A 50 -7.25 -12.42 -4.58
C GLU A 50 -6.89 -12.07 -3.12
N VAL A 51 -5.64 -12.29 -2.73
CA VAL A 51 -5.16 -12.10 -1.35
C VAL A 51 -3.96 -11.18 -1.33
N ILE A 52 -4.02 -10.19 -0.45
CA ILE A 52 -2.84 -9.42 -0.05
C ILE A 52 -2.50 -9.71 1.41
N ALA A 53 -1.23 -9.98 1.67
CA ALA A 53 -0.71 -10.16 3.02
C ALA A 53 0.68 -9.54 3.10
N ALA A 54 1.04 -9.03 4.27
CA ALA A 54 2.40 -8.58 4.56
C ALA A 54 2.84 -9.09 5.93
N LEU A 55 4.11 -9.45 6.01
CA LEU A 55 4.79 -9.82 7.24
C LEU A 55 5.93 -8.82 7.45
N GLY A 56 6.03 -8.26 8.64
CA GLY A 56 7.09 -7.32 8.95
C GLY A 56 7.12 -6.97 10.43
N ASP A 57 7.87 -5.92 10.73
CA ASP A 57 8.04 -5.37 12.07
C ASP A 57 7.16 -4.13 12.29
N SER A 58 7.56 -3.27 13.22
CA SER A 58 6.85 -2.03 13.55
C SER A 58 6.75 -1.04 12.39
N ALA A 59 7.68 -1.05 11.43
CA ALA A 59 7.60 -0.20 10.26
C ALA A 59 6.44 -0.64 9.35
N MET A 60 6.29 -1.96 9.15
CA MET A 60 5.16 -2.53 8.42
C MET A 60 3.83 -2.23 9.12
N ALA A 61 3.83 -2.24 10.45
CA ALA A 61 2.67 -1.89 11.27
C ALA A 61 2.34 -0.38 11.25
N GLY A 62 3.18 0.45 10.64
CA GLY A 62 2.92 1.87 10.49
C GLY A 62 3.25 2.70 11.72
N LEU A 63 4.21 2.26 12.54
CA LEU A 63 4.69 3.03 13.69
C LEU A 63 5.43 4.29 13.21
N VAL A 64 5.11 5.45 13.78
CA VAL A 64 5.69 6.77 13.43
C VAL A 64 5.47 7.21 11.97
N MET A 65 4.62 6.52 11.21
CA MET A 65 4.32 6.85 9.80
C MET A 65 3.79 8.28 9.61
N MET A 66 3.01 8.77 10.58
CA MET A 66 2.42 10.11 10.53
C MET A 66 3.42 11.24 10.88
N GLY A 67 4.69 10.89 11.03
CA GLY A 67 5.75 11.81 11.43
C GLY A 67 5.77 12.11 12.93
N VAL A 68 6.80 12.86 13.33
CA VAL A 68 6.94 13.40 14.67
C VAL A 68 6.60 14.90 14.60
N PRO A 69 5.54 15.39 15.27
CA PRO A 69 5.22 16.80 15.24
C PRO A 69 6.37 17.64 15.83
N GLU A 70 6.68 18.75 15.17
CA GLU A 70 7.71 19.67 15.63
C GLU A 70 7.39 20.24 17.02
N GLY A 71 8.40 20.38 17.88
CA GLY A 71 8.27 21.04 19.19
C GLY A 71 7.74 20.16 20.33
N ILE A 72 7.47 18.87 20.11
CA ILE A 72 7.03 17.95 21.16
C ILE A 72 8.22 17.19 21.73
N GLY A 73 8.65 17.55 22.95
CA GLY A 73 9.63 16.78 23.69
C GLY A 73 9.13 15.38 24.04
N LEU A 74 10.05 14.40 24.08
CA LEU A 74 9.79 12.98 24.37
C LEU A 74 9.20 12.70 25.77
N ASN A 75 9.05 13.75 26.59
CA ASN A 75 8.62 13.76 27.98
C ASN A 75 7.13 14.10 28.18
N SER A 76 6.35 14.31 27.11
CA SER A 76 4.91 14.60 27.21
C SER A 76 4.05 13.33 27.07
N LEU A 77 2.82 13.36 27.63
CA LEU A 77 1.76 12.36 27.46
C LEU A 77 1.43 12.11 25.96
N LEU A 78 1.80 13.05 25.08
CA LEU A 78 1.88 12.92 23.61
C LEU A 78 2.79 11.78 23.13
N GLY A 79 3.62 11.21 24.00
CA GLY A 79 4.44 10.03 23.75
C GLY A 79 3.65 8.82 23.25
N LEU A 80 2.40 8.66 23.73
CA LEU A 80 1.51 7.57 23.33
C LEU A 80 1.01 7.70 21.88
N ALA A 81 1.02 8.90 21.30
CA ALA A 81 0.68 9.09 19.88
C ALA A 81 1.76 8.51 18.96
N TYR A 82 3.03 8.50 19.38
CA TYR A 82 4.14 7.84 18.65
C TYR A 82 4.08 6.33 18.72
N LEU A 83 3.45 5.80 19.77
CA LEU A 83 3.24 4.37 19.95
C LEU A 83 2.00 3.87 19.20
N ARG A 84 1.42 4.66 18.30
CA ARG A 84 0.29 4.24 17.47
C ARG A 84 0.77 3.60 16.18
N GLU A 85 0.28 2.40 15.92
CA GLU A 85 0.47 1.65 14.68
C GLU A 85 -0.67 1.97 13.71
N TYR A 86 -0.36 2.74 12.67
CA TYR A 86 -1.31 3.09 11.60
C TYR A 86 -1.38 2.00 10.52
N ARG A 87 -1.79 0.78 10.91
CA ARG A 87 -1.81 -0.38 10.00
C ARG A 87 -2.69 -0.15 8.77
N GLY A 88 -3.82 0.52 8.95
CA GLY A 88 -4.74 0.90 7.88
C GLY A 88 -4.18 1.87 6.84
N ASN A 89 -3.10 2.60 7.17
CA ASN A 89 -2.41 3.53 6.27
C ASN A 89 -1.08 2.97 5.74
N SER A 90 -0.66 1.77 6.16
CA SER A 90 0.61 1.18 5.74
C SER A 90 0.67 1.00 4.22
N TYR A 91 1.77 1.42 3.59
CA TYR A 91 1.93 1.34 2.13
C TYR A 91 1.72 -0.09 1.61
N CYS A 92 2.21 -1.11 2.32
CA CYS A 92 2.19 -2.48 1.83
C CYS A 92 0.81 -3.15 1.96
N MET A 93 -0.01 -2.80 2.95
CA MET A 93 -1.25 -3.56 3.25
C MET A 93 -2.41 -2.73 3.80
N GLY A 94 -2.31 -1.41 3.90
CA GLY A 94 -3.35 -0.54 4.47
C GLY A 94 -4.58 -0.46 3.57
N GLY A 95 -5.78 -0.62 4.12
CA GLY A 95 -7.06 -0.64 3.40
C GLY A 95 -8.02 0.47 3.83
N ASP A 96 -7.56 1.45 4.60
CA ASP A 96 -8.36 2.63 4.92
C ASP A 96 -8.64 3.43 3.64
N THR A 97 -9.81 4.07 3.55
CA THR A 97 -10.36 4.64 2.30
C THR A 97 -9.40 5.55 1.54
N ASP A 98 -8.61 6.37 2.23
CA ASP A 98 -7.70 7.34 1.63
C ASP A 98 -6.21 6.91 1.69
N ALA A 99 -5.95 5.65 2.06
CA ALA A 99 -4.58 5.15 2.14
C ALA A 99 -3.98 4.96 0.74
N VAL A 100 -2.82 5.59 0.50
CA VAL A 100 -1.98 5.35 -0.68
C VAL A 100 -1.20 4.06 -0.43
N SER A 101 -1.81 2.93 -0.80
CA SER A 101 -1.30 1.61 -0.49
C SER A 101 -1.45 0.62 -1.64
N LEU A 102 -0.64 -0.42 -1.62
CA LEU A 102 -0.74 -1.54 -2.55
C LEU A 102 -2.11 -2.23 -2.46
N ALA A 103 -2.69 -2.34 -1.26
CA ALA A 103 -3.99 -2.97 -1.08
C ALA A 103 -5.11 -2.18 -1.79
N ASN A 104 -5.13 -0.85 -1.66
CA ASN A 104 -6.11 -0.02 -2.35
C ASN A 104 -5.86 0.06 -3.86
N PHE A 105 -4.59 -0.01 -4.29
CA PHE A 105 -4.27 -0.12 -5.72
C PHE A 105 -4.75 -1.43 -6.33
N ILE A 106 -4.58 -2.56 -5.64
CA ILE A 106 -5.14 -3.84 -6.09
C ILE A 106 -6.66 -3.78 -6.07
N LYS A 107 -7.27 -3.24 -5.00
CA LYS A 107 -8.72 -3.10 -4.84
C LYS A 107 -9.39 -2.30 -5.97
N HIS A 108 -8.66 -1.35 -6.57
CA HIS A 108 -9.13 -0.62 -7.75
C HIS A 108 -9.40 -1.55 -8.95
N TYR A 109 -8.55 -2.57 -9.15
CA TYR A 109 -8.65 -3.52 -10.27
C TYR A 109 -9.39 -4.81 -9.92
N ASN A 110 -9.33 -5.24 -8.65
CA ASN A 110 -10.07 -6.36 -8.11
C ASN A 110 -10.80 -5.94 -6.81
N PRO A 111 -12.09 -5.57 -6.88
CA PRO A 111 -12.88 -5.18 -5.70
C PRO A 111 -13.01 -6.27 -4.63
N ASP A 112 -12.82 -7.54 -5.01
CA ASP A 112 -13.01 -8.72 -4.15
C ASP A 112 -11.72 -9.13 -3.42
N VAL A 113 -10.60 -8.40 -3.63
CA VAL A 113 -9.34 -8.65 -2.89
C VAL A 113 -9.55 -8.54 -1.38
N TYR A 114 -8.97 -9.46 -0.61
CA TYR A 114 -9.05 -9.47 0.85
C TYR A 114 -7.68 -9.57 1.53
N GLY A 115 -7.64 -9.25 2.83
CA GLY A 115 -6.42 -9.30 3.66
C GLY A 115 -5.78 -7.94 3.99
N ALA A 116 -6.37 -6.84 3.51
CA ALA A 116 -5.94 -5.50 3.88
C ALA A 116 -6.12 -5.23 5.39
N SER A 117 -5.12 -4.60 6.01
CA SER A 117 -5.23 -4.07 7.37
C SER A 117 -6.05 -2.79 7.37
N ILE A 118 -6.87 -2.59 8.40
CA ILE A 118 -7.66 -1.36 8.57
C ILE A 118 -7.40 -0.75 9.94
N LEU A 119 -7.69 0.55 10.06
CA LEU A 119 -7.62 1.32 11.31
C LEU A 119 -6.20 1.40 11.92
N SER A 120 -6.13 2.04 13.09
CA SER A 120 -4.92 2.13 13.90
C SER A 120 -5.19 1.67 15.32
N HIS A 121 -4.14 1.21 16.01
CA HIS A 121 -4.21 0.85 17.42
C HIS A 121 -2.88 1.19 18.11
N LEU A 122 -2.85 1.12 19.45
CA LEU A 122 -1.61 1.29 20.20
C LEU A 122 -0.70 0.08 19.97
N VAL A 123 0.61 0.29 20.06
CA VAL A 123 1.65 -0.71 19.81
C VAL A 123 1.31 -2.05 20.46
N SER A 124 1.42 -3.11 19.66
CA SER A 124 1.17 -4.46 20.14
C SER A 124 2.47 -5.06 20.70
N LEU A 125 2.56 -5.21 22.02
CA LEU A 125 3.68 -5.91 22.66
C LEU A 125 3.41 -7.42 22.70
N CYS A 126 3.86 -8.11 21.65
CA CYS A 126 3.76 -9.57 21.56
C CYS A 126 4.98 -10.25 22.20
N HIS A 127 4.90 -10.54 23.50
CA HIS A 127 5.89 -11.38 24.19
C HIS A 127 5.22 -12.42 25.09
N GLY A 128 5.39 -13.70 24.76
CA GLY A 128 4.82 -14.82 25.50
C GLY A 128 3.30 -14.68 25.70
N PRO A 129 2.77 -14.81 26.93
CA PRO A 129 1.33 -14.73 27.20
C PRO A 129 0.71 -13.34 26.97
N LEU A 130 1.52 -12.31 26.70
CA LEU A 130 1.04 -10.96 26.36
C LEU A 130 0.71 -10.80 24.86
N CYS A 131 0.99 -11.81 24.03
CA CYS A 131 0.61 -11.81 22.63
C CYS A 131 -0.84 -12.28 22.45
N ILE A 132 -1.77 -11.48 22.96
CA ILE A 132 -3.19 -11.64 22.66
C ILE A 132 -3.46 -10.77 21.43
N PRO A 133 -3.71 -11.35 20.24
CA PRO A 133 -4.04 -10.54 19.09
C PRO A 133 -5.26 -9.67 19.44
N PRO A 134 -5.28 -8.38 19.06
CA PRO A 134 -6.46 -7.55 19.26
C PRO A 134 -7.67 -8.29 18.69
N LEU A 135 -8.76 -8.37 19.47
CA LEU A 135 -9.99 -9.12 19.14
C LEU A 135 -10.60 -8.74 17.76
N SER A 136 -10.16 -7.62 17.17
CA SER A 136 -10.48 -7.21 15.81
C SER A 136 -9.84 -8.07 14.71
N LEU A 137 -8.76 -8.81 14.99
CA LEU A 137 -8.10 -9.74 14.06
C LEU A 137 -8.81 -11.11 13.98
N CYS A 138 -9.73 -11.43 14.90
CA CYS A 138 -10.47 -12.70 14.85
C CYS A 138 -11.76 -12.61 14.00
N LYS A 139 -12.01 -11.46 13.37
CA LYS A 139 -13.08 -11.28 12.39
C LYS A 139 -12.47 -11.15 11.00
N PHE A 140 -11.97 -12.26 10.49
CA PHE A 140 -11.95 -12.47 9.05
C PHE A 140 -13.42 -12.76 8.66
N PRO A 141 -14.01 -12.02 7.69
CA PRO A 141 -15.28 -12.44 7.11
C PRO A 141 -15.17 -13.83 6.49
#